data_AF-A0A6A7S970-F1
#
_entry.id   AF-A0A6A7S970-F1
#
_cell.length_a   1.000
_cell.length_b   1.000
_cell.length_c   1.000
_cell.angle_alpha   90.00
_cell.angle_beta   90.00
_cell.angle_gamma   90.00
#
_symmetry.space_group_name_H-M   'P 1'
#
loop_
_entity.id
_entity.type
_entity.pdbx_description
1 polymer ?
#
loop_
_entity_poly.entity_id
_entity_poly.type
_entity_poly.pdbx_seq_one_letter_code
_entity_poly.pdbx_strand_id
1 'polypeptide(L)'
;MSTPRIGVLLCDDLHEGLDTAWPSYGALFGAMLGDAGPVRSWRFHAGERPESVTEADCWVISGSRADAWAHTGWVGELREFVAAARDAGQRLLGVCFGHQIVHAALGGRVARSPQGWGLGIYPVAATRAFGPWAAGEALALLSVHQDQVLEPAPGLEGIAAGAFCPHYASAAPGVLTVQGHPEFDRDFFTALLPRAGEKAGAEVERRARASLDQHDDHARFGALLRDFAAGHDVI
;
A
#
# COMPACT_ATOMS: atom_id res chain seq x y z
N MET A 1 -12.08 7.89 22.46
CA MET A 1 -11.08 8.54 21.57
C MET A 1 -11.85 9.30 20.50
N SER A 2 -11.33 10.42 19.99
CA SER A 2 -11.98 11.14 18.88
C SER A 2 -11.86 10.33 17.59
N THR A 3 -12.88 10.35 16.75
CA THR A 3 -12.85 9.73 15.42
C THR A 3 -11.74 10.36 14.57
N PRO A 4 -10.79 9.59 14.02
CA PRO A 4 -9.69 10.12 13.21
C PRO A 4 -10.18 10.65 11.86
N ARG A 5 -9.61 11.75 11.39
CA ARG A 5 -9.73 12.20 10.00
C ARG A 5 -8.72 11.44 9.15
N ILE A 6 -9.20 10.80 8.09
CA ILE A 6 -8.37 9.97 7.22
C ILE A 6 -8.19 10.70 5.88
N GLY A 7 -6.94 10.95 5.52
CA GLY A 7 -6.58 11.57 4.25
C GLY A 7 -5.97 10.55 3.31
N VAL A 8 -6.43 10.48 2.06
CA VAL A 8 -5.91 9.57 1.04
C VAL A 8 -5.24 10.36 -0.06
N LEU A 9 -3.95 10.16 -0.25
CA LEU A 9 -3.17 10.72 -1.35
C LEU A 9 -3.17 9.75 -2.53
N LEU A 10 -4.03 10.03 -3.50
CA LEU A 10 -4.18 9.22 -4.71
C LEU A 10 -3.04 9.50 -5.69
N CYS A 11 -2.21 8.48 -5.89
CA CYS A 11 -0.99 8.52 -6.69
C CYS A 11 -1.19 8.00 -8.12
N ASP A 12 -2.41 7.61 -8.48
CA ASP A 12 -2.82 7.25 -9.84
C ASP A 12 -4.35 7.27 -9.94
N ASP A 13 -4.86 7.07 -11.14
CA ASP A 13 -6.26 6.80 -11.42
C ASP A 13 -6.50 5.34 -11.79
N LEU A 14 -7.77 4.92 -11.70
CA LEU A 14 -8.17 3.68 -12.35
C LEU A 14 -7.91 3.79 -13.85
N HIS A 15 -7.46 2.68 -14.45
CA HIS A 15 -7.21 2.65 -15.89
C HIS A 15 -8.51 2.89 -16.67
N GLU A 16 -8.42 3.68 -17.73
CA GLU A 16 -9.54 3.85 -18.66
C GLU A 16 -10.00 2.49 -19.19
N GLY A 17 -11.31 2.22 -19.06
CA GLY A 17 -11.94 0.97 -19.47
C GLY A 17 -11.71 -0.21 -18.52
N LEU A 18 -11.30 0.02 -17.27
CA LEU A 18 -11.42 -0.99 -16.22
C LEU A 18 -12.90 -1.11 -15.83
N ASP A 19 -13.51 -2.25 -16.14
CA ASP A 19 -14.90 -2.53 -15.76
C ASP A 19 -14.92 -3.09 -14.34
N THR A 20 -15.22 -2.22 -13.37
CA THR A 20 -15.32 -2.60 -11.96
C THR A 20 -16.49 -1.88 -11.31
N ALA A 21 -16.97 -2.42 -10.19
CA ALA A 21 -17.98 -1.75 -9.37
C ALA A 21 -17.46 -0.45 -8.71
N TRP A 22 -16.14 -0.19 -8.77
CA TRP A 22 -15.48 0.90 -8.08
C TRP A 22 -15.12 2.05 -9.02
N PRO A 23 -15.56 3.28 -8.74
CA PRO A 23 -15.32 4.43 -9.64
C PRO A 23 -13.91 5.03 -9.49
N SER A 24 -13.17 4.71 -8.40
CA SER A 24 -11.80 5.20 -8.18
C SER A 24 -11.09 4.38 -7.10
N TYR A 25 -9.75 4.50 -7.00
CA TYR A 25 -9.01 4.02 -5.82
C TYR A 25 -9.48 4.70 -4.53
N GLY A 26 -9.90 5.98 -4.59
CA GLY A 26 -10.48 6.67 -3.44
C GLY A 26 -11.74 6.00 -2.92
N ALA A 27 -12.56 5.41 -3.80
CA ALA A 27 -13.74 4.65 -3.41
C ALA A 27 -13.38 3.33 -2.70
N LEU A 28 -12.33 2.63 -3.15
CA LEU A 28 -11.81 1.42 -2.49
C LEU A 28 -11.34 1.73 -1.06
N PHE A 29 -10.50 2.77 -0.89
CA PHE A 29 -10.06 3.19 0.44
C PHE A 29 -11.21 3.72 1.30
N GLY A 30 -12.18 4.43 0.70
CA GLY A 30 -13.38 4.90 1.37
C GLY A 30 -14.22 3.75 1.93
N ALA A 31 -14.42 2.68 1.16
CA ALA A 31 -15.12 1.49 1.61
C ALA A 31 -14.34 0.72 2.70
N MET A 32 -13.03 0.61 2.56
CA MET A 32 -12.19 -0.10 3.53
C MET A 32 -12.07 0.63 4.88
N LEU A 33 -11.97 1.96 4.86
CA LEU A 33 -11.61 2.77 6.04
C LEU A 33 -12.74 3.65 6.58
N GLY A 34 -13.86 3.77 5.87
CA GLY A 34 -14.96 4.67 6.25
C GLY A 34 -15.54 4.44 7.64
N ASP A 35 -15.51 3.19 8.12
CA ASP A 35 -15.95 2.84 9.48
C ASP A 35 -15.01 3.34 10.58
N ALA A 36 -13.73 3.61 10.26
CA ALA A 36 -12.78 4.19 11.21
C ALA A 36 -12.96 5.70 11.35
N GLY A 37 -13.36 6.39 10.28
CA GLY A 37 -13.58 7.83 10.30
C GLY A 37 -13.80 8.47 8.92
N PRO A 38 -14.05 9.79 8.87
CA PRO A 38 -14.27 10.50 7.61
C PRO A 38 -13.04 10.44 6.71
N VAL A 39 -13.24 9.96 5.48
CA VAL A 39 -12.21 9.83 4.45
C VAL A 39 -12.30 10.99 3.45
N ARG A 40 -11.20 11.71 3.24
CA ARG A 40 -11.05 12.69 2.17
C ARG A 40 -9.88 12.30 1.28
N SER A 41 -10.08 12.38 -0.04
CA SER A 41 -9.05 12.03 -1.02
C SER A 41 -8.54 13.27 -1.74
N TRP A 42 -7.26 13.25 -2.11
CA TRP A 42 -6.62 14.23 -3.00
C TRP A 42 -5.96 13.48 -4.14
N ARG A 43 -6.24 13.87 -5.38
CA ARG A 43 -5.55 13.40 -6.59
C ARG A 43 -4.14 14.01 -6.64
N PHE A 44 -3.26 13.53 -5.77
CA PHE A 44 -1.91 14.07 -5.60
C PHE A 44 -1.09 14.01 -6.90
N HIS A 45 -1.19 12.92 -7.65
CA HIS A 45 -0.54 12.82 -8.97
C HIS A 45 -1.05 13.88 -9.98
N ALA A 46 -2.25 14.42 -9.79
CA ALA A 46 -2.90 15.41 -10.65
C ALA A 46 -2.86 16.85 -10.08
N GLY A 47 -2.02 17.12 -9.08
CA GLY A 47 -1.80 18.47 -8.55
C GLY A 47 -2.72 18.88 -7.39
N GLU A 48 -3.67 18.05 -6.97
CA GLU A 48 -4.43 18.33 -5.75
C GLU A 48 -3.54 18.15 -4.51
N ARG A 49 -3.53 19.13 -3.62
CA ARG A 49 -2.68 19.12 -2.42
C ARG A 49 -3.53 19.40 -1.19
N PRO A 50 -3.26 18.73 -0.05
CA PRO A 50 -3.63 19.28 1.24
C PRO A 50 -2.91 20.62 1.47
N GLU A 51 -3.59 21.56 2.12
CA GLU A 51 -3.01 22.82 2.62
C GLU A 51 -2.01 22.56 3.76
N SER A 52 -2.21 21.49 4.53
CA SER A 52 -1.32 21.09 5.63
C SER A 52 -1.34 19.58 5.86
N VAL A 53 -0.21 19.05 6.33
CA VAL A 53 -0.12 17.67 6.84
C VAL A 53 -1.04 17.42 8.03
N THR A 54 -1.53 18.45 8.72
CA THR A 54 -2.44 18.34 9.87
C THR A 54 -3.93 18.33 9.50
N GLU A 55 -4.27 18.35 8.20
CA GLU A 55 -5.66 18.22 7.74
C GLU A 55 -6.26 16.83 7.99
N ALA A 56 -5.40 15.81 8.12
CA ALA A 56 -5.78 14.46 8.51
C ALA A 56 -4.89 13.99 9.67
N ASP A 57 -5.44 13.11 10.50
CA ASP A 57 -4.74 12.49 11.62
C ASP A 57 -4.02 11.19 11.19
N CYS A 58 -4.51 10.60 10.09
CA CYS A 58 -3.90 9.45 9.41
C CYS A 58 -3.90 9.66 7.89
N TRP A 59 -2.72 9.53 7.28
CA TRP A 59 -2.51 9.64 5.83
C TRP A 59 -2.32 8.27 5.20
N VAL A 60 -3.08 7.99 4.14
CA VAL A 60 -2.93 6.83 3.27
C VAL A 60 -2.27 7.27 1.97
N ILE A 61 -1.17 6.63 1.59
CA ILE A 61 -0.49 6.83 0.32
C ILE A 61 -0.81 5.61 -0.56
N SER A 62 -1.52 5.84 -1.66
CA SER A 62 -2.03 4.76 -2.52
C SER A 62 -0.95 4.11 -3.38
N GLY A 63 -1.33 3.03 -4.07
CA GLY A 63 -0.58 2.49 -5.20
C GLY A 63 -0.44 3.49 -6.36
N SER A 64 0.54 3.23 -7.23
CA SER A 64 0.78 3.96 -8.48
C SER A 64 1.60 3.10 -9.45
N ARG A 65 1.49 3.40 -10.75
CA ARG A 65 2.41 2.87 -11.77
C ARG A 65 3.70 3.69 -11.92
N ALA A 66 3.79 4.83 -11.25
CA ALA A 66 5.00 5.66 -11.27
C ALA A 66 6.14 5.00 -10.49
N ASP A 67 7.36 5.37 -10.85
CA ASP A 67 8.56 4.90 -10.16
C ASP A 67 8.75 5.66 -8.83
N ALA A 68 8.70 4.97 -7.69
CA ALA A 68 8.80 5.59 -6.37
C ALA A 68 10.18 6.20 -6.05
N TRP A 69 11.21 5.84 -6.83
CA TRP A 69 12.55 6.42 -6.72
C TRP A 69 12.75 7.67 -7.57
N ALA A 70 11.71 8.15 -8.26
CA ALA A 70 11.79 9.46 -8.91
C ALA A 70 12.00 10.57 -7.85
N HIS A 71 12.88 11.52 -8.15
CA HIS A 71 13.22 12.63 -7.24
C HIS A 71 12.59 13.97 -7.67
N THR A 72 11.84 14.00 -8.76
CA THR A 72 11.34 15.24 -9.39
C THR A 72 9.82 15.20 -9.59
N GLY A 73 9.22 16.38 -9.71
CA GLY A 73 7.78 16.53 -9.90
C GLY A 73 6.99 16.07 -8.68
N TRP A 74 5.75 15.62 -8.91
CA TRP A 74 4.84 15.24 -7.83
C TRP A 74 5.36 14.10 -6.94
N VAL A 75 6.23 13.21 -7.46
CA VAL A 75 6.82 12.13 -6.63
C VAL A 75 7.81 12.71 -5.61
N GLY A 76 8.60 13.71 -6.01
CA GLY A 76 9.49 14.43 -5.08
C GLY A 76 8.69 15.15 -3.99
N GLU A 77 7.65 15.90 -4.39
CA GLU A 77 6.74 16.58 -3.47
C GLU A 77 6.04 15.61 -2.50
N LEU A 78 5.67 14.42 -2.97
CA LEU A 78 5.05 13.39 -2.13
C LEU A 78 6.03 12.86 -1.07
N ARG A 79 7.31 12.69 -1.41
CA ARG A 79 8.34 12.27 -0.44
C ARG A 79 8.55 13.32 0.63
N GLU A 80 8.58 14.60 0.24
CA GLU A 80 8.65 15.73 1.18
C GLU A 80 7.42 15.75 2.10
N PHE A 81 6.22 15.56 1.54
CA PHE A 81 4.98 15.47 2.31
C PHE A 81 5.03 14.35 3.34
N VAL A 82 5.47 13.15 2.95
CA VAL A 82 5.56 11.98 3.84
C VAL A 82 6.55 12.24 4.99
N ALA A 83 7.72 12.82 4.70
CA ALA A 83 8.67 13.19 5.73
C ALA A 83 8.07 14.23 6.71
N ALA A 84 7.43 15.27 6.19
CA ALA A 84 6.80 16.32 6.98
C ALA A 84 5.64 15.79 7.84
N ALA A 85 4.80 14.90 7.30
CA ALA A 85 3.71 14.28 8.04
C ALA A 85 4.22 13.41 9.19
N ARG A 86 5.30 12.64 8.95
CA ARG A 86 5.97 11.86 10.00
C ARG A 86 6.53 12.76 11.10
N ASP A 87 7.23 13.84 10.73
CA ASP A 87 7.81 14.78 11.68
C ASP A 87 6.75 15.55 12.49
N ALA A 88 5.57 15.78 11.89
CA ALA A 88 4.40 16.34 12.56
C ALA A 88 3.62 15.32 13.41
N GLY A 89 4.11 14.08 13.54
CA GLY A 89 3.48 13.03 14.35
C GLY A 89 2.18 12.47 13.77
N GLN A 90 1.91 12.70 12.48
CA GLN A 90 0.74 12.15 11.80
C GLN A 90 0.97 10.67 11.47
N ARG A 91 -0.09 9.87 11.49
CA ARG A 91 0.01 8.46 11.12
C ARG A 91 0.17 8.30 9.61
N LEU A 92 0.98 7.33 9.19
CA LEU A 92 1.25 7.03 7.78
C LEU A 92 0.94 5.57 7.46
N LEU A 93 0.12 5.39 6.43
CA LEU A 93 -0.24 4.12 5.81
C LEU A 93 0.25 4.10 4.35
N GLY A 94 1.20 3.24 4.03
CA GLY A 94 1.71 3.10 2.66
C GLY A 94 1.28 1.79 2.00
N VAL A 95 0.64 1.85 0.82
CA VAL A 95 0.20 0.66 0.08
C VAL A 95 0.91 0.58 -1.28
N CYS A 96 1.57 -0.55 -1.56
CA CYS A 96 2.32 -0.80 -2.80
C CYS A 96 3.34 0.32 -3.12
N PHE A 97 3.05 1.22 -4.07
CA PHE A 97 3.84 2.43 -4.31
C PHE A 97 3.96 3.29 -3.04
N GLY A 98 2.90 3.42 -2.25
CA GLY A 98 2.95 4.13 -0.97
C GLY A 98 3.89 3.48 0.04
N HIS A 99 3.97 2.15 0.07
CA HIS A 99 4.97 1.45 0.88
C HIS A 99 6.39 1.82 0.45
N GLN A 100 6.64 1.82 -0.85
CA GLN A 100 7.92 2.20 -1.43
C GLN A 100 8.27 3.67 -1.15
N ILE A 101 7.32 4.59 -1.34
CA ILE A 101 7.51 6.02 -1.09
C ILE A 101 7.81 6.30 0.37
N VAL A 102 7.13 5.64 1.30
CA VAL A 102 7.41 5.82 2.74
C VAL A 102 8.83 5.39 3.05
N HIS A 103 9.29 4.24 2.54
CA HIS A 103 10.69 3.86 2.71
C HIS A 103 11.64 4.85 2.02
N ALA A 104 11.38 5.27 0.78
CA ALA A 104 12.24 6.19 0.05
C ALA A 104 12.32 7.60 0.68
N ALA A 105 11.22 8.09 1.26
CA ALA A 105 11.16 9.37 1.97
C ALA A 105 11.94 9.33 3.30
N LEU A 106 11.99 8.16 3.94
CA LEU A 106 12.62 7.96 5.24
C LEU A 106 14.04 7.37 5.14
N GLY A 107 14.67 7.41 3.96
CA GLY A 107 16.07 7.06 3.76
C GLY A 107 16.34 5.61 3.35
N GLY A 108 15.31 4.84 3.01
CA GLY A 108 15.43 3.53 2.37
C GLY A 108 15.69 3.62 0.86
N ARG A 109 16.00 2.48 0.24
CA ARG A 109 16.25 2.36 -1.20
C ARG A 109 15.21 1.48 -1.87
N VAL A 110 14.58 2.01 -2.91
CA VAL A 110 13.62 1.31 -3.77
C VAL A 110 14.18 1.23 -5.18
N ALA A 111 13.99 0.09 -5.84
CA ALA A 111 14.25 -0.02 -7.26
C ALA A 111 13.43 -1.15 -7.88
N ARG A 112 13.52 -1.25 -9.20
CA ARG A 112 13.07 -2.40 -9.98
C ARG A 112 13.64 -3.70 -9.41
N SER A 113 12.77 -4.63 -9.05
CA SER A 113 13.17 -5.91 -8.47
C SER A 113 13.79 -6.81 -9.54
N PRO A 114 14.93 -7.47 -9.27
CA PRO A 114 15.49 -8.48 -10.17
C PRO A 114 14.61 -9.74 -10.25
N GLN A 115 13.62 -9.89 -9.36
CA GLN A 115 12.69 -11.01 -9.36
C GLN A 115 11.56 -10.86 -10.40
N GLY A 116 11.47 -9.69 -11.05
CA GLY A 116 10.42 -9.39 -12.03
C GLY A 116 9.09 -9.01 -11.38
N TRP A 117 8.00 -9.27 -12.09
CA TRP A 117 6.65 -8.88 -11.68
C TRP A 117 6.08 -9.79 -10.59
N GLY A 118 5.63 -9.18 -9.50
CA GLY A 118 4.78 -9.77 -8.47
C GLY A 118 3.34 -9.51 -8.83
N LEU A 119 2.65 -10.55 -9.32
CA LEU A 119 1.25 -10.47 -9.73
C LEU A 119 0.46 -11.62 -9.10
N GLY A 120 -0.63 -11.29 -8.41
CA GLY A 120 -1.48 -12.24 -7.69
C GLY A 120 -1.01 -12.43 -6.25
N ILE A 121 -1.27 -13.61 -5.68
CA ILE A 121 -0.85 -14.00 -4.34
C ILE A 121 0.40 -14.88 -4.44
N TYR A 122 1.42 -14.57 -3.63
CA TYR A 122 2.64 -15.36 -3.50
C TYR A 122 3.01 -15.54 -2.01
N PRO A 123 3.85 -16.54 -1.68
CA PRO A 123 4.16 -16.86 -0.29
C PRO A 123 4.81 -15.70 0.47
N VAL A 124 4.14 -15.24 1.52
CA VAL A 124 4.61 -14.26 2.50
C VAL A 124 4.18 -14.74 3.88
N ALA A 125 5.00 -14.47 4.89
CA ALA A 125 4.68 -14.76 6.27
C ALA A 125 5.07 -13.58 7.17
N ALA A 126 4.36 -13.46 8.28
CA ALA A 126 4.69 -12.55 9.37
C ALA A 126 6.06 -12.93 9.95
N THR A 127 6.99 -11.99 10.05
CA THR A 127 8.33 -12.21 10.64
C THR A 127 8.30 -12.13 12.16
N ARG A 128 7.28 -11.46 12.70
CA ARG A 128 6.96 -11.34 14.13
C ARG A 128 5.46 -11.23 14.31
N ALA A 129 4.98 -11.27 15.55
CA ALA A 129 3.59 -10.92 15.81
C ALA A 129 3.35 -9.43 15.55
N PHE A 130 2.27 -9.11 14.85
CA PHE A 130 1.78 -7.75 14.63
C PHE A 130 0.27 -7.79 14.38
N GLY A 131 -0.47 -6.83 14.95
CA GLY A 131 -1.93 -6.83 14.85
C GLY A 131 -2.53 -8.22 15.17
N PRO A 132 -3.34 -8.80 14.26
CA PRO A 132 -3.90 -10.13 14.47
C PRO A 132 -2.99 -11.30 14.04
N TRP A 133 -1.80 -11.08 13.46
CA TRP A 133 -0.91 -12.15 12.96
C TRP A 133 0.06 -12.64 14.04
N ALA A 134 0.22 -13.96 14.13
CA ALA A 134 1.29 -14.60 14.89
C ALA A 134 2.60 -14.66 14.06
N ALA A 135 3.75 -14.72 14.73
CA ALA A 135 5.02 -14.92 14.05
C ALA A 135 5.03 -16.24 13.25
N GLY A 136 5.44 -16.18 11.98
CA GLY A 136 5.44 -17.30 11.04
C GLY A 136 4.08 -17.58 10.40
N GLU A 137 3.01 -16.88 10.79
CA GLU A 137 1.69 -17.03 10.16
C GLU A 137 1.73 -16.52 8.72
N ALA A 138 1.11 -17.27 7.81
CA ALA A 138 0.99 -16.86 6.41
C ALA A 138 0.17 -15.57 6.30
N LEU A 139 0.58 -14.70 5.38
CA LEU A 139 -0.16 -13.51 5.00
C LEU A 139 -0.35 -13.51 3.50
N ALA A 140 -1.59 -13.39 3.05
CA ALA A 140 -1.93 -13.43 1.63
C ALA A 140 -2.69 -12.16 1.24
N LEU A 141 -2.09 -11.30 0.42
CA LEU A 141 -2.80 -10.20 -0.24
C LEU A 141 -2.49 -10.19 -1.73
N LEU A 142 -3.48 -9.77 -2.51
CA LEU A 142 -3.33 -9.52 -3.94
C LEU A 142 -2.25 -8.47 -4.17
N SER A 143 -1.31 -8.76 -5.07
CA SER A 143 -0.16 -7.91 -5.35
C SER A 143 -0.07 -7.60 -6.85
N VAL A 144 0.33 -6.37 -7.17
CA VAL A 144 0.71 -5.95 -8.52
C VAL A 144 1.85 -4.94 -8.44
N HIS A 145 3.08 -5.42 -8.59
CA HIS A 145 4.27 -4.56 -8.57
C HIS A 145 5.43 -5.21 -9.32
N GLN A 146 6.38 -4.38 -9.71
CA GLN A 146 7.69 -4.85 -10.17
C GLN A 146 8.83 -4.29 -9.31
N ASP A 147 8.52 -3.24 -8.55
CA ASP A 147 9.47 -2.50 -7.75
C ASP A 147 9.32 -2.89 -6.30
N GLN A 148 10.45 -2.95 -5.61
CA GLN A 148 10.51 -3.38 -4.22
C GLN A 148 11.46 -2.49 -3.44
N VAL A 149 11.23 -2.40 -2.14
CA VAL A 149 12.22 -1.93 -1.20
C VAL A 149 13.38 -2.93 -1.21
N LEU A 150 14.58 -2.44 -1.48
CA LEU A 150 15.83 -3.21 -1.47
C LEU A 150 16.60 -2.99 -0.17
N GLU A 151 16.51 -1.78 0.39
CA GLU A 151 17.03 -1.44 1.71
C GLU A 151 15.93 -0.71 2.47
N PRO A 152 15.47 -1.23 3.62
CA PRO A 152 14.43 -0.59 4.40
C PRO A 152 14.96 0.70 5.02
N ALA A 153 14.10 1.71 5.06
CA ALA A 153 14.34 2.93 5.82
C ALA A 153 14.75 2.64 7.29
N PRO A 154 15.75 3.36 7.83
CA PRO A 154 16.13 3.25 9.24
C PRO A 154 14.92 3.41 10.17
N GLY A 155 14.80 2.50 11.14
CA GLY A 155 13.73 2.54 12.14
C GLY A 155 12.39 1.94 11.68
N LEU A 156 12.22 1.60 10.40
CA LEU A 156 11.08 0.80 9.94
C LEU A 156 11.42 -0.68 10.06
N GLU A 157 10.77 -1.36 10.99
CA GLU A 157 10.96 -2.77 11.25
C GLU A 157 10.16 -3.62 10.26
N GLY A 158 10.79 -4.60 9.62
CA GLY A 158 10.10 -5.54 8.73
C GLY A 158 9.24 -6.53 9.52
N ILE A 159 7.92 -6.51 9.27
CA ILE A 159 6.92 -7.33 9.98
C ILE A 159 6.34 -8.47 9.12
N ALA A 160 6.52 -8.42 7.80
CA ALA A 160 6.19 -9.53 6.90
C ALA A 160 7.19 -9.61 5.74
N ALA A 161 7.52 -10.82 5.33
CA ALA A 161 8.51 -11.09 4.29
C ALA A 161 8.21 -12.38 3.53
N GLY A 162 8.73 -12.48 2.30
CA GLY A 162 8.76 -13.70 1.51
C GLY A 162 9.99 -13.75 0.60
N ALA A 163 10.29 -14.92 0.03
CA ALA A 163 11.43 -15.07 -0.88
C ALA A 163 11.33 -14.11 -2.08
N PHE A 164 10.11 -13.89 -2.58
CA PHE A 164 9.84 -12.96 -3.69
C PHE A 164 9.94 -11.47 -3.30
N CYS A 165 9.59 -11.15 -2.05
CA CYS A 165 9.57 -9.78 -1.55
C CYS A 165 10.04 -9.77 -0.08
N PRO A 166 11.34 -9.53 0.17
CA PRO A 166 11.91 -9.60 1.52
C PRO A 166 11.40 -8.51 2.49
N HIS A 167 10.90 -7.39 1.94
CA HIS A 167 10.40 -6.25 2.71
C HIS A 167 8.92 -6.03 2.39
N TYR A 168 8.09 -7.06 2.62
CA TYR A 168 6.69 -7.03 2.19
C TYR A 168 5.83 -6.10 3.03
N ALA A 169 6.06 -6.04 4.34
CA ALA A 169 5.42 -5.06 5.21
C ALA A 169 6.41 -4.59 6.28
N SER A 170 6.29 -3.32 6.66
CA SER A 170 7.12 -2.70 7.69
C SER A 170 6.30 -1.79 8.60
N ALA A 171 6.70 -1.69 9.88
CA ALA A 171 6.07 -0.82 10.86
C ALA A 171 7.08 -0.07 11.73
N ALA A 172 6.63 1.06 12.25
CA ALA A 172 7.23 1.85 13.32
C ALA A 172 6.10 2.55 14.08
N PRO A 173 6.34 3.19 15.25
CA PRO A 173 5.32 4.00 15.90
C PRO A 173 4.73 5.04 14.91
N GLY A 174 3.41 5.00 14.71
CA GLY A 174 2.72 5.87 13.76
C GLY A 174 2.98 5.60 12.27
N VAL A 175 3.67 4.53 11.88
CA VAL A 175 3.89 4.16 10.46
C VAL A 175 3.60 2.67 10.23
N LEU A 176 2.78 2.36 9.23
CA LEU A 176 2.56 1.00 8.75
C LEU A 176 2.55 1.00 7.22
N THR A 177 3.26 0.05 6.61
CA THR A 177 3.34 -0.05 5.16
C THR A 177 3.26 -1.50 4.70
N VAL A 178 2.68 -1.73 3.52
CA VAL A 178 2.52 -3.06 2.92
C VAL A 178 2.64 -2.99 1.40
N GLN A 179 3.33 -3.96 0.80
CA GLN A 179 3.58 -4.05 -0.64
C GLN A 179 2.36 -4.61 -1.41
N GLY A 180 1.55 -5.44 -0.77
CA GLY A 180 0.26 -5.92 -1.30
C GLY A 180 -0.83 -4.86 -1.25
N HIS A 181 -2.00 -5.20 -1.80
CA HIS A 181 -3.16 -4.33 -1.93
C HIS A 181 -4.34 -4.84 -1.07
N PRO A 182 -4.40 -4.47 0.23
CA PRO A 182 -5.53 -4.81 1.09
C PRO A 182 -6.84 -4.13 0.67
N GLU A 183 -6.77 -3.11 -0.19
CA GLU A 183 -7.92 -2.42 -0.76
C GLU A 183 -8.51 -3.16 -1.98
N PHE A 184 -7.83 -4.18 -2.52
CA PHE A 184 -8.36 -4.97 -3.64
C PHE A 184 -9.11 -6.19 -3.15
N ASP A 185 -10.31 -6.39 -3.68
CA ASP A 185 -10.97 -7.69 -3.67
C ASP A 185 -10.62 -8.49 -4.95
N ARG A 186 -11.08 -9.74 -5.01
CA ARG A 186 -10.84 -10.62 -6.17
C ARG A 186 -11.47 -10.11 -7.44
N ASP A 187 -12.64 -9.47 -7.36
CA ASP A 187 -13.37 -9.02 -8.54
C ASP A 187 -12.62 -7.85 -9.20
N PHE A 188 -12.18 -6.88 -8.40
CA PHE A 188 -11.35 -5.76 -8.84
C PHE A 188 -10.04 -6.27 -9.45
N PHE A 189 -9.34 -7.18 -8.76
CA PHE A 189 -8.07 -7.70 -9.26
C PHE A 189 -8.25 -8.52 -10.55
N THR A 190 -9.34 -9.28 -10.68
CA THR A 190 -9.67 -10.03 -11.90
C THR A 190 -9.85 -9.09 -13.09
N ALA A 191 -10.51 -7.94 -12.90
CA ALA A 191 -10.67 -6.92 -13.93
C ALA A 191 -9.34 -6.24 -14.32
N LEU A 192 -8.41 -6.09 -13.36
CA LEU A 192 -7.08 -5.52 -13.58
C LEU A 192 -6.14 -6.49 -14.32
N LEU A 193 -6.35 -7.79 -14.14
CA LEU A 193 -5.38 -8.83 -14.47
C LEU A 193 -4.93 -8.87 -15.94
N PRO A 194 -5.82 -8.75 -16.95
CA PRO A 194 -5.38 -8.74 -18.35
C PRO A 194 -4.38 -7.62 -18.65
N ARG A 195 -4.66 -6.40 -18.16
CA ARG A 195 -3.78 -5.23 -18.36
C ARG A 195 -2.44 -5.38 -17.64
N ALA A 196 -2.46 -5.91 -16.43
CA ALA A 196 -1.22 -6.21 -15.70
C ALA A 196 -0.41 -7.32 -16.42
N GLY A 197 -1.11 -8.32 -16.96
CA GLY A 197 -0.56 -9.43 -17.73
C GLY A 197 0.16 -9.00 -19.01
N GLU A 198 -0.37 -7.99 -19.73
CA GLU A 198 0.30 -7.42 -20.92
C GLU A 198 1.72 -6.93 -20.62
N LYS A 199 1.94 -6.37 -19.44
CA LYS A 199 3.27 -5.88 -19.00
C LYS A 199 4.11 -6.98 -18.33
N ALA A 200 3.47 -7.87 -17.58
CA ALA A 200 4.13 -8.89 -16.79
C ALA A 200 4.52 -10.15 -17.60
N GLY A 201 3.84 -10.39 -18.72
CA GLY A 201 3.98 -11.57 -19.55
C GLY A 201 3.02 -12.69 -19.18
N ALA A 202 2.64 -13.49 -20.19
CA ALA A 202 1.59 -14.51 -20.09
C ALA A 202 1.83 -15.58 -19.01
N GLU A 203 3.09 -15.93 -18.74
CA GLU A 203 3.45 -16.86 -17.66
C GLU A 203 3.10 -16.29 -16.28
N VAL A 204 3.43 -15.03 -16.05
CA VAL A 204 3.14 -14.34 -14.79
C VAL A 204 1.63 -14.19 -14.62
N GLU A 205 0.93 -13.79 -15.68
CA GLU A 205 -0.53 -13.71 -15.67
C GLU A 205 -1.18 -15.06 -15.36
N ARG A 206 -0.72 -16.16 -15.97
CA ARG A 206 -1.27 -17.49 -15.71
C ARG A 206 -1.10 -17.90 -14.24
N ARG A 207 0.07 -17.66 -13.65
CA ARG A 207 0.31 -17.93 -12.22
C ARG A 207 -0.56 -17.06 -11.32
N ALA A 208 -0.72 -15.78 -11.67
CA ALA A 208 -1.60 -14.87 -10.94
C ALA A 208 -3.06 -15.34 -10.98
N ARG A 209 -3.57 -15.76 -12.15
CA ARG A 209 -4.91 -16.36 -12.30
C ARG A 209 -5.08 -17.57 -11.39
N ALA A 210 -4.11 -18.49 -11.40
CA ALA A 210 -4.14 -19.68 -10.54
C ALA A 210 -4.07 -19.35 -9.04
N SER A 211 -3.52 -18.20 -8.66
CA SER A 211 -3.47 -17.76 -7.26
C SER A 211 -4.80 -17.21 -6.74
N LEU A 212 -5.74 -16.86 -7.62
CA LEU A 212 -7.03 -16.28 -7.24
C LEU A 212 -7.96 -17.25 -6.54
N ASP A 213 -7.65 -18.54 -6.48
CA ASP A 213 -8.40 -19.53 -5.69
C ASP A 213 -7.88 -19.66 -4.24
N GLN A 214 -6.75 -19.02 -3.92
CA GLN A 214 -6.11 -19.10 -2.60
C GLN A 214 -6.85 -18.26 -1.55
N HIS A 215 -6.52 -18.43 -0.28
CA HIS A 215 -6.98 -17.53 0.79
C HIS A 215 -6.50 -16.08 0.55
N ASP A 216 -7.29 -15.11 0.97
CA ASP A 216 -6.99 -13.69 0.86
C ASP A 216 -7.36 -12.96 2.15
N ASP A 217 -6.40 -12.23 2.70
CA ASP A 217 -6.47 -11.53 3.98
C ASP A 217 -6.93 -10.07 3.85
N HIS A 218 -7.38 -9.59 2.67
CA HIS A 218 -7.76 -8.19 2.47
C HIS A 218 -8.70 -7.65 3.56
N ALA A 219 -9.72 -8.42 3.96
CA ALA A 219 -10.67 -8.03 5.00
C ALA A 219 -10.03 -7.95 6.40
N ARG A 220 -9.17 -8.92 6.73
CA ARG A 220 -8.45 -8.97 8.02
C ARG A 220 -7.42 -7.86 8.11
N PHE A 221 -6.71 -7.58 7.02
CA PHE A 221 -5.74 -6.50 6.93
C PHE A 221 -6.43 -5.13 6.92
N GLY A 222 -7.58 -5.01 6.25
CA GLY A 222 -8.42 -3.81 6.31
C GLY A 222 -8.88 -3.48 7.74
N ALA A 223 -9.19 -4.49 8.56
CA ALA A 223 -9.46 -4.28 9.98
C ALA A 223 -8.24 -3.74 10.74
N LEU A 224 -7.05 -4.28 10.49
CA LEU A 224 -5.80 -3.76 11.05
C LEU A 224 -5.56 -2.29 10.65
N LEU A 225 -5.84 -1.92 9.39
CA LEU A 225 -5.69 -0.54 8.93
C LEU A 225 -6.67 0.41 9.64
N ARG A 226 -7.91 -0.03 9.89
CA ARG A 226 -8.89 0.74 10.67
C ARG A 226 -8.44 0.95 12.11
N ASP A 227 -7.96 -0.11 12.77
CA ASP A 227 -7.43 -0.02 14.14
C ASP A 227 -6.23 0.92 14.22
N PHE A 228 -5.33 0.83 13.23
CA PHE A 228 -4.18 1.72 13.14
C PHE A 228 -4.59 3.18 12.93
N ALA A 229 -5.53 3.45 12.02
CA ALA A 229 -6.06 4.78 11.80
C ALA A 229 -6.73 5.34 13.07
N ALA A 230 -7.37 4.49 13.88
CA ALA A 230 -7.99 4.84 15.16
C ALA A 230 -6.98 5.10 16.30
N GLY A 231 -5.69 4.90 16.07
CA GLY A 231 -4.64 5.21 17.04
C GLY A 231 -3.98 4.00 17.70
N HIS A 232 -4.31 2.79 17.30
CA HIS A 232 -3.68 1.57 17.84
C HIS A 232 -2.38 1.27 17.10
N ASP A 233 -1.30 1.05 17.83
CA ASP A 233 -0.05 0.59 17.22
C ASP A 233 -0.13 -0.92 16.92
N VAL A 234 0.60 -1.33 15.89
CA VAL A 234 0.53 -2.69 15.34
C VAL A 234 1.63 -3.62 15.85
N ILE A 235 2.64 -3.09 16.55
CA ILE A 235 3.80 -3.80 17.09
C ILE A 235 4.06 -3.49 18.55
#